data_AF-A0A6J4J4M7-F1
#
_entry.id   AF-A0A6J4J4M7-F1
#
_cell.length_a   1.000
_cell.length_b   1.000
_cell.length_c   1.000
_cell.angle_alpha   90.00
_cell.angle_beta   90.00
_cell.angle_gamma   90.00
#
_symmetry.space_group_name_H-M   'P 1'
#
loop_
_entity.id
_entity.type
_entity.pdbx_description
1 polymer ?
#
loop_
_entity_poly.entity_id
_entity_poly.type
_entity_poly.pdbx_seq_one_letter_code
_entity_poly.pdbx_strand_id
1 'polypeptide(L)'
;MKRWIGALLCSIALLTASAGANDDLPLPTRDGEEPGEIEPPLLIQSRGRDGSIADLPGTPTEPASADVAKLETDLLRAQKRAAGADRLYRAGIIAKVDAEQRALKVVQLEAAIAQARLGAAKAKAESTGDAATEASVANAEASAKRALEERQRAELEAAFRNLQRQQKLLALGSGRKADVTRAEARLAELQQAELVELQPSGQPQQVKQ
;
A
#
# COMPACT_ATOMS: atom_id res chain seq x y z
N MET A 1 0.70 44.46 21.04
CA MET A 1 1.03 43.95 22.39
C MET A 1 -0.25 43.83 23.21
N LYS A 2 -0.80 42.62 23.37
CA LYS A 2 -1.91 42.34 24.30
C LYS A 2 -1.62 41.02 25.00
N ARG A 3 -1.39 41.09 26.31
CA ARG A 3 -1.11 39.99 27.24
C ARG A 3 -2.44 39.54 27.82
N TRP A 4 -2.79 38.25 27.74
CA TRP A 4 -3.83 37.69 28.60
C TRP A 4 -3.26 36.46 29.32
N ILE A 5 -3.14 36.66 30.63
CA ILE A 5 -2.79 35.70 31.68
C ILE A 5 -4.10 35.04 32.10
N GLY A 6 -4.11 33.72 32.19
CA GLY A 6 -5.23 32.94 32.73
C GLY A 6 -4.72 31.56 33.07
N ALA A 7 -4.37 31.38 34.33
CA ALA A 7 -3.69 30.22 34.89
C ALA A 7 -4.65 29.36 35.71
N LEU A 8 -4.28 28.08 35.90
CA LEU A 8 -4.66 27.18 37.01
C LEU A 8 -6.16 26.77 37.09
N LEU A 9 -6.61 25.59 37.57
CA LEU A 9 -6.04 24.44 38.28
C LEU A 9 -7.06 23.28 38.25
N CYS A 10 -6.55 22.05 38.40
CA CYS A 10 -7.08 20.88 39.12
C CYS A 10 -8.58 20.53 39.12
N SER A 11 -8.88 19.27 38.80
CA SER A 11 -9.18 18.26 39.85
C SER A 11 -9.16 16.85 39.28
N ILE A 12 -8.23 16.05 39.83
CA ILE A 12 -8.17 14.60 39.75
C ILE A 12 -9.13 14.05 40.82
N ALA A 13 -9.96 13.06 40.47
CA ALA A 13 -10.54 12.16 41.44
C ALA A 13 -10.41 10.72 40.92
N LEU A 14 -9.70 9.91 41.69
CA LEU A 14 -9.40 8.49 41.53
C LEU A 14 -9.85 7.81 42.83
N LEU A 15 -10.02 6.47 42.77
CA LEU A 15 -10.33 5.47 43.84
C LEU A 15 -11.84 5.16 44.06
N THR A 16 -12.29 3.95 44.41
CA THR A 16 -11.96 2.51 44.25
C THR A 16 -12.94 1.73 45.15
N ALA A 17 -13.14 0.42 44.87
CA ALA A 17 -13.55 -0.67 45.79
C ALA A 17 -15.04 -0.72 46.23
N SER A 18 -15.68 -1.86 46.52
CA SER A 18 -15.42 -3.30 46.41
C SER A 18 -16.70 -4.06 46.83
N ALA A 19 -16.92 -5.26 46.26
CA ALA A 19 -17.58 -6.48 46.77
C ALA A 19 -18.70 -6.47 47.85
N GLY A 20 -19.71 -7.33 47.63
CA GLY A 20 -20.66 -7.87 48.63
C GLY A 20 -22.01 -8.23 47.98
N ALA A 21 -22.20 -9.47 47.55
CA ALA A 21 -22.93 -10.55 48.25
C ALA A 21 -24.47 -10.43 48.13
N ASN A 22 -25.08 -11.45 47.52
CA ASN A 22 -26.36 -12.05 47.94
C ASN A 22 -26.52 -13.39 47.20
N ASP A 23 -26.33 -14.47 47.98
CA ASP A 23 -26.85 -15.81 47.72
C ASP A 23 -28.39 -15.81 47.82
N ASP A 24 -28.98 -16.92 47.36
CA ASP A 24 -30.39 -17.33 47.38
C ASP A 24 -31.28 -16.85 46.23
N LEU A 25 -31.40 -17.69 45.19
CA LEU A 25 -32.70 -17.96 44.54
C LEU A 25 -32.77 -19.43 44.04
N PRO A 26 -33.95 -20.09 44.16
CA PRO A 26 -34.10 -21.53 44.06
C PRO A 26 -34.15 -22.03 42.60
N LEU A 27 -33.71 -23.26 42.38
CA LEU A 27 -33.90 -24.02 41.14
C LEU A 27 -35.40 -24.19 40.83
N PRO A 28 -35.89 -23.80 39.64
CA PRO A 28 -37.04 -24.43 39.03
C PRO A 28 -36.56 -25.39 37.94
N THR A 29 -36.93 -26.66 38.11
CA THR A 29 -37.01 -27.64 37.03
C THR A 29 -37.72 -27.04 35.81
N ARG A 30 -37.04 -27.01 34.67
CA ARG A 30 -37.63 -26.66 33.39
C ARG A 30 -37.26 -27.71 32.37
N ASP A 31 -38.26 -28.53 32.04
CA ASP A 31 -38.32 -29.26 30.79
C ASP A 31 -38.18 -28.28 29.61
N GLY A 32 -37.45 -28.71 28.57
CA GLY A 32 -37.56 -28.12 27.24
C GLY A 32 -36.39 -27.24 26.82
N GLU A 33 -35.48 -27.89 26.09
CA GLU A 33 -34.64 -27.32 25.03
C GLU A 33 -33.72 -26.16 25.45
N GLU A 34 -32.53 -26.53 25.93
CA GLU A 34 -31.39 -25.64 25.73
C GLU A 34 -31.19 -25.48 24.21
N PRO A 35 -31.20 -24.25 23.67
CA PRO A 35 -30.84 -24.02 22.28
C PRO A 35 -29.38 -24.43 22.18
N GLY A 36 -29.16 -25.63 21.63
CA GLY A 36 -27.84 -26.22 21.51
C GLY A 36 -26.88 -25.16 21.02
N GLU A 37 -25.77 -25.02 21.73
CA GLU A 37 -24.61 -24.29 21.25
C GLU A 37 -24.23 -24.91 19.90
N ILE A 38 -24.75 -24.34 18.81
CA ILE A 38 -24.37 -24.74 17.46
C ILE A 38 -22.94 -24.24 17.34
N GLU A 39 -21.99 -25.12 17.68
CA GLU A 39 -20.58 -24.88 17.46
C GLU A 39 -20.41 -24.54 15.97
N PRO A 40 -19.92 -23.33 15.64
CA PRO A 40 -19.77 -22.94 14.25
C PRO A 40 -18.83 -23.95 13.59
N PRO A 41 -19.18 -24.50 12.41
CA PRO A 41 -18.36 -25.51 11.76
C PRO A 41 -16.95 -24.95 11.56
N LEU A 42 -15.96 -25.61 12.16
CA LEU A 42 -14.56 -25.27 11.97
C LEU A 42 -14.23 -25.43 10.48
N LEU A 43 -13.94 -24.31 9.81
CA LEU A 43 -13.44 -24.29 8.44
C LEU A 43 -12.02 -24.88 8.43
N ILE A 44 -11.91 -26.21 8.42
CA ILE A 44 -10.63 -26.91 8.23
C ILE A 44 -10.21 -26.66 6.78
N GLN A 45 -9.45 -25.58 6.58
CA GLN A 45 -8.74 -25.35 5.34
C GLN A 45 -7.72 -26.47 5.18
N SER A 46 -7.88 -27.30 4.15
CA SER A 46 -6.94 -28.37 3.83
C SER A 46 -5.58 -27.73 3.52
N ARG A 47 -4.64 -27.83 4.46
CA ARG A 47 -3.26 -27.42 4.21
C ARG A 47 -2.60 -28.48 3.33
N GLY A 48 -1.99 -28.06 2.22
CA GLY A 48 -1.07 -28.87 1.45
C GLY A 48 0.09 -29.36 2.33
N ARG A 49 0.81 -30.40 1.87
CA ARG A 49 1.99 -30.96 2.57
C ARG A 49 3.12 -29.93 2.78
N ASP A 50 3.07 -28.82 2.08
CA ASP A 50 3.94 -27.65 2.13
C ASP A 50 3.41 -26.49 3.02
N GLY A 51 2.25 -26.67 3.67
CA GLY A 51 1.63 -25.66 4.52
C GLY A 51 0.81 -24.60 3.77
N SER A 52 0.63 -24.74 2.45
CA SER A 52 -0.23 -23.86 1.65
C SER A 52 -1.72 -24.14 1.89
N ILE A 53 -2.56 -23.11 1.89
CA ILE A 53 -4.03 -23.28 1.95
C ILE A 53 -4.49 -23.69 0.54
N ALA A 54 -5.13 -24.85 0.41
CA ALA A 54 -5.70 -25.27 -0.87
C ALA A 54 -6.94 -24.42 -1.19
N ASP A 55 -6.83 -23.57 -2.22
CA ASP A 55 -7.96 -22.82 -2.76
C ASP A 55 -8.97 -23.78 -3.41
N LEU A 56 -10.24 -23.66 -3.02
CA LEU A 56 -11.37 -24.39 -3.62
C LEU A 56 -11.49 -24.05 -5.13
N PRO A 57 -11.77 -25.04 -6.00
CA PRO A 57 -11.94 -24.77 -7.42
C PRO A 57 -13.35 -24.20 -7.65
N GLY A 58 -13.44 -22.93 -8.05
CA GLY A 58 -14.68 -22.38 -8.59
C GLY A 58 -14.97 -20.96 -8.17
N THR A 59 -14.27 -20.00 -8.77
CA THR A 59 -14.91 -18.75 -9.21
C THR A 59 -14.40 -18.45 -10.61
N PRO A 60 -15.27 -18.04 -11.55
CA PRO A 60 -14.82 -17.63 -12.87
C PRO A 60 -13.86 -16.46 -12.72
N THR A 61 -12.64 -16.62 -13.20
CA THR A 61 -11.67 -15.53 -13.34
C THR A 61 -12.28 -14.48 -14.26
N GLU A 62 -12.86 -13.41 -13.69
CA GLU A 62 -13.04 -12.16 -14.43
C GLU A 62 -11.64 -11.56 -14.67
N PRO A 63 -11.14 -11.52 -15.91
CA PRO A 63 -9.70 -11.65 -16.10
C PRO A 63 -8.90 -10.34 -16.11
N ALA A 64 -9.50 -9.18 -15.87
CA ALA A 64 -8.74 -7.91 -15.79
C ALA A 64 -9.50 -6.76 -15.10
N SER A 65 -10.83 -6.73 -15.24
CA SER A 65 -11.69 -5.69 -14.64
C SER A 65 -11.68 -5.73 -13.11
N ALA A 66 -11.77 -6.93 -12.53
CA ALA A 66 -11.78 -7.13 -11.09
C ALA A 66 -10.45 -6.68 -10.44
N ASP A 67 -9.34 -6.78 -11.16
CA ASP A 67 -8.03 -6.37 -10.66
C ASP A 67 -7.84 -4.86 -10.69
N VAL A 68 -8.36 -4.17 -11.72
CA VAL A 68 -8.39 -2.69 -11.75
C VAL A 68 -9.24 -2.15 -10.60
N ALA A 69 -10.41 -2.74 -10.33
CA ALA A 69 -11.28 -2.30 -9.24
C ALA A 69 -10.60 -2.45 -7.87
N LYS A 70 -9.89 -3.56 -7.61
CA LYS A 70 -9.10 -3.74 -6.38
C LYS A 70 -8.03 -2.66 -6.25
N LEU A 71 -7.27 -2.39 -7.32
CA LEU A 71 -6.24 -1.35 -7.32
C LEU A 71 -6.81 0.04 -7.01
N GLU A 72 -7.99 0.37 -7.54
CA GLU A 72 -8.70 1.62 -7.24
C GLU A 72 -9.11 1.71 -5.77
N THR A 73 -9.61 0.62 -5.17
CA THR A 73 -9.92 0.60 -3.73
C THR A 73 -8.68 0.80 -2.87
N ASP A 74 -7.55 0.21 -3.25
CA ASP A 74 -6.28 0.39 -2.56
C ASP A 74 -5.71 1.79 -2.75
N LEU A 75 -5.90 2.41 -3.92
CA LEU A 75 -5.53 3.81 -4.16
C LEU A 75 -6.28 4.74 -3.23
N LEU A 76 -7.60 4.59 -3.12
CA LEU A 76 -8.42 5.39 -2.19
C LEU A 76 -7.95 5.22 -0.73
N ARG A 77 -7.61 3.99 -0.34
CA ARG A 77 -7.06 3.70 0.99
C ARG A 77 -5.69 4.35 1.19
N ALA A 78 -4.81 4.30 0.19
CA ALA A 78 -3.49 4.91 0.22
C ALA A 78 -3.58 6.44 0.31
N GLN A 79 -4.46 7.07 -0.47
CA GLN A 79 -4.72 8.51 -0.43
C GLN A 79 -5.20 8.97 0.95
N LYS A 80 -6.15 8.24 1.56
CA LYS A 80 -6.59 8.51 2.94
C LYS A 80 -5.44 8.41 3.95
N ARG A 81 -4.54 7.43 3.78
CA ARG A 81 -3.37 7.25 4.64
C ARG A 81 -2.32 8.36 4.44
N ALA A 82 -2.15 8.85 3.21
CA ALA A 82 -1.21 9.90 2.86
C ALA A 82 -1.68 11.30 3.30
N ALA A 83 -2.98 11.61 3.17
CA ALA A 83 -3.55 12.93 3.47
C ALA A 83 -3.26 13.42 4.91
N GLY A 84 -3.22 12.51 5.89
CA GLY A 84 -2.91 12.83 7.28
C GLY A 84 -1.45 12.61 7.68
N ALA A 85 -0.60 12.08 6.80
CA ALA A 85 0.70 11.55 7.18
C ALA A 85 1.67 12.64 7.66
N ASP A 86 1.71 13.81 7.01
CA ASP A 86 2.61 14.90 7.44
C ASP A 86 2.19 15.47 8.81
N ARG A 87 0.89 15.53 9.10
CA ARG A 87 0.39 15.94 10.43
C ARG A 87 0.83 14.94 11.50
N LEU A 88 0.70 13.64 11.24
CA LEU A 88 1.12 12.60 12.17
C LEU A 88 2.64 12.63 12.41
N TYR A 89 3.43 12.90 11.37
CA TYR A 89 4.87 13.09 11.50
C TYR A 89 5.21 14.30 12.38
N ARG A 90 4.60 15.46 12.11
CA ARG A 90 4.82 16.68 12.92
C ARG A 90 4.40 16.51 14.37
N ALA A 91 3.38 15.70 14.63
CA ALA A 91 2.93 15.34 15.97
C ALA A 91 3.83 14.30 16.67
N GLY A 92 4.87 13.77 15.99
CA GLY A 92 5.77 12.76 16.54
C GLY A 92 5.18 11.35 16.62
N ILE A 93 4.05 11.10 15.95
CA ILE A 93 3.32 9.82 16.01
C ILE A 93 3.95 8.79 15.06
N ILE A 94 4.44 9.23 13.90
CA ILE A 94 5.10 8.37 12.90
C ILE A 94 6.45 8.95 12.50
N ALA A 95 7.36 8.11 12.00
CA ALA A 95 8.62 8.58 11.47
C ALA A 95 8.42 9.35 10.16
N LYS A 96 9.37 10.25 9.81
CA LYS A 96 9.32 10.96 8.52
C LYS A 96 9.29 9.99 7.34
N VAL A 97 10.05 8.90 7.46
CA VAL A 97 10.14 7.84 6.44
C VAL A 97 8.76 7.24 6.15
N ASP A 98 7.96 7.00 7.18
CA ASP A 98 6.61 6.44 7.02
C ASP A 98 5.69 7.41 6.29
N ALA A 99 5.82 8.72 6.57
CA ALA A 99 5.02 9.74 5.89
C ALA A 99 5.37 9.83 4.40
N GLU A 100 6.66 9.77 4.07
CA GLU A 100 7.16 9.76 2.69
C GLU A 100 6.76 8.48 1.95
N GLN A 101 6.86 7.31 2.58
CA GLN A 101 6.45 6.03 2.00
C GLN A 101 4.95 6.00 1.68
N ARG A 102 4.10 6.59 2.53
CA ARG A 102 2.66 6.69 2.26
C ARG A 102 2.38 7.53 1.03
N ALA A 103 3.11 8.64 0.83
CA ALA A 103 2.98 9.46 -0.37
C ALA A 103 3.47 8.69 -1.62
N LEU A 104 4.64 8.03 -1.55
CA LEU A 104 5.16 7.23 -2.65
C LEU A 104 4.21 6.10 -3.06
N LYS A 105 3.52 5.48 -2.10
CA LYS A 105 2.58 4.40 -2.38
C LYS A 105 1.39 4.84 -3.25
N VAL A 106 0.96 6.11 -3.14
CA VAL A 106 -0.11 6.65 -3.99
C VAL A 106 0.32 6.65 -5.45
N VAL A 107 1.50 7.23 -5.73
CA VAL A 107 2.06 7.30 -7.09
C VAL A 107 2.28 5.91 -7.68
N GLN A 108 2.78 4.97 -6.88
CA GLN A 108 2.96 3.58 -7.31
C GLN A 108 1.64 2.91 -7.72
N LEU A 109 0.55 3.15 -6.98
CA LEU A 109 -0.76 2.61 -7.30
C LEU A 109 -1.39 3.28 -8.52
N GLU A 110 -1.18 4.58 -8.70
CA GLU A 110 -1.62 5.31 -9.90
C GLU A 110 -0.97 4.77 -11.17
N ALA A 111 0.34 4.52 -11.14
CA ALA A 111 1.06 3.87 -12.23
C ALA A 111 0.55 2.44 -12.49
N ALA A 112 0.31 1.65 -11.43
CA ALA A 112 -0.21 0.29 -11.56
C ALA A 112 -1.62 0.27 -12.19
N ILE A 113 -2.49 1.20 -11.82
CA ILE A 113 -3.83 1.34 -12.43
C ILE A 113 -3.72 1.70 -13.90
N ALA A 114 -2.85 2.65 -14.26
CA ALA A 114 -2.67 3.05 -15.66
C ALA A 114 -2.14 1.89 -16.52
N GLN A 115 -1.20 1.10 -15.99
CA GLN A 115 -0.71 -0.12 -16.65
C GLN A 115 -1.78 -1.20 -16.77
N ALA A 116 -2.57 -1.44 -15.72
CA ALA A 116 -3.65 -2.42 -15.75
C ALA A 116 -4.75 -2.03 -16.77
N ARG A 117 -5.08 -0.74 -16.85
CA ARG A 117 -5.99 -0.19 -17.87
C ARG A 117 -5.43 -0.36 -19.29
N LEU A 118 -4.13 -0.17 -19.47
CA LEU A 118 -3.47 -0.44 -20.74
C LEU A 118 -3.59 -1.91 -21.14
N GLY A 119 -3.29 -2.84 -20.23
CA GLY A 119 -3.42 -4.27 -20.47
C GLY A 119 -4.86 -4.66 -20.85
N ALA A 120 -5.85 -4.12 -20.14
CA ALA A 120 -7.26 -4.34 -20.44
C ALA A 120 -7.67 -3.75 -21.81
N ALA A 121 -7.15 -2.59 -22.18
CA ALA A 121 -7.40 -1.98 -23.49
C ALA A 121 -6.80 -2.81 -24.63
N LYS A 122 -5.56 -3.30 -24.48
CA LYS A 122 -4.90 -4.16 -25.47
C LYS A 122 -5.66 -5.48 -25.66
N ALA A 123 -6.04 -6.14 -24.56
CA ALA A 123 -6.82 -7.38 -24.62
C ALA A 123 -8.17 -7.20 -25.35
N LYS A 124 -8.84 -6.06 -25.13
CA LYS A 124 -10.09 -5.73 -25.84
C LYS A 124 -9.89 -5.43 -27.32
N ALA A 125 -8.79 -4.78 -27.69
CA ALA A 125 -8.46 -4.52 -29.09
C ALA A 125 -8.17 -5.81 -29.84
N GLU A 126 -7.44 -6.74 -29.22
CA GLU A 126 -7.17 -8.08 -29.77
C GLU A 126 -8.46 -8.91 -29.95
N SER A 127 -9.44 -8.77 -29.05
CA SER A 127 -10.69 -9.55 -29.14
C SER A 127 -11.72 -8.97 -30.12
N THR A 128 -11.71 -7.66 -30.36
CA THR A 128 -12.77 -6.98 -31.14
C THR A 128 -12.30 -6.50 -32.51
N GLY A 129 -11.01 -6.21 -32.68
CA GLY A 129 -10.44 -5.78 -33.97
C GLY A 129 -10.94 -4.43 -34.49
N ASP A 130 -11.66 -3.65 -33.69
CA ASP A 130 -12.31 -2.41 -34.10
C ASP A 130 -11.38 -1.19 -34.00
N ALA A 131 -11.40 -0.30 -34.99
CA ALA A 131 -10.64 0.96 -34.98
C ALA A 131 -10.98 1.88 -33.77
N ALA A 132 -12.20 1.77 -33.22
CA ALA A 132 -12.59 2.47 -31.99
C ALA A 132 -11.79 1.98 -30.75
N THR A 133 -11.32 0.73 -30.76
CA THR A 133 -10.47 0.17 -29.71
C THR A 133 -9.02 0.62 -29.84
N GLU A 134 -8.52 0.88 -31.06
CA GLU A 134 -7.17 1.41 -31.28
C GLU A 134 -6.98 2.79 -30.66
N ALA A 135 -7.96 3.69 -30.83
CA ALA A 135 -7.94 5.00 -30.18
C ALA A 135 -7.97 4.89 -28.64
N SER A 136 -8.70 3.89 -28.10
CA SER A 136 -8.73 3.61 -26.67
C SER A 136 -7.37 3.11 -26.16
N VAL A 137 -6.71 2.22 -26.91
CA VAL A 137 -5.36 1.74 -26.60
C VAL A 137 -4.35 2.90 -26.61
N ALA A 138 -4.36 3.76 -27.64
CA ALA A 138 -3.44 4.89 -27.73
C ALA A 138 -3.57 5.86 -26.53
N ASN A 139 -4.80 6.14 -26.10
CA ASN A 139 -5.06 6.94 -24.92
C ASN A 139 -4.57 6.26 -23.63
N ALA A 140 -4.83 4.95 -23.50
CA ALA A 140 -4.35 4.17 -22.37
C ALA A 140 -2.80 4.13 -22.32
N GLU A 141 -2.13 4.02 -23.48
CA GLU A 141 -0.67 4.06 -23.59
C GLU A 141 -0.09 5.41 -23.16
N ALA A 142 -0.67 6.52 -23.63
CA ALA A 142 -0.25 7.84 -23.21
C ALA A 142 -0.42 8.04 -21.69
N SER A 143 -1.52 7.55 -21.12
CA SER A 143 -1.76 7.62 -19.68
C SER A 143 -0.78 6.76 -18.87
N ALA A 144 -0.49 5.55 -19.32
CA ALA A 144 0.44 4.63 -18.67
C ALA A 144 1.87 5.17 -18.71
N LYS A 145 2.33 5.72 -19.85
CA LYS A 145 3.65 6.34 -19.98
C LYS A 145 3.83 7.49 -18.99
N ARG A 146 2.87 8.44 -18.95
CA ARG A 146 2.92 9.57 -18.01
C ARG A 146 2.98 9.11 -16.55
N ALA A 147 2.14 8.15 -16.17
CA ALA A 147 2.10 7.64 -14.80
C ALA A 147 3.39 6.88 -14.43
N LEU A 148 4.03 6.20 -15.39
CA LEU A 148 5.32 5.55 -15.16
C LEU A 148 6.47 6.53 -15.00
N GLU A 149 6.52 7.56 -15.84
CA GLU A 149 7.51 8.64 -15.70
C GLU A 149 7.37 9.35 -14.34
N GLU A 150 6.14 9.61 -13.89
CA GLU A 150 5.88 10.20 -12.59
C GLU A 150 6.32 9.28 -11.45
N ARG A 151 6.02 7.99 -11.55
CA ARG A 151 6.48 6.98 -10.59
C ARG A 151 8.01 6.92 -10.51
N GLN A 152 8.70 6.91 -11.64
CA GLN A 152 10.17 6.85 -11.66
C GLN A 152 10.79 8.07 -11.01
N ARG A 153 10.30 9.27 -11.34
CA ARG A 153 10.73 10.52 -10.70
C ARG A 153 10.51 10.47 -9.18
N ALA A 154 9.35 10.00 -8.74
CA ALA A 154 9.05 9.85 -7.31
C ALA A 154 9.96 8.81 -6.62
N GLU A 155 10.29 7.70 -7.27
CA GLU A 155 11.20 6.67 -6.75
C GLU A 155 12.65 7.18 -6.65
N LEU A 156 13.12 7.93 -7.66
CA LEU A 156 14.42 8.59 -7.64
C LEU A 156 14.52 9.62 -6.52
N GLU A 157 13.51 10.47 -6.37
CA GLU A 157 13.47 11.46 -5.30
C GLU A 157 13.46 10.79 -3.92
N ALA A 158 12.68 9.72 -3.74
CA ALA A 158 12.64 8.95 -2.51
C ALA A 158 14.01 8.31 -2.18
N ALA A 159 14.68 7.74 -3.19
CA ALA A 159 16.02 7.17 -3.04
C ALA A 159 17.06 8.24 -2.66
N PHE A 160 17.00 9.41 -3.30
CA PHE A 160 17.88 10.53 -2.98
C PHE A 160 17.68 11.03 -1.54
N ARG A 161 16.43 11.23 -1.10
CA ARG A 161 16.11 11.62 0.28
C ARG A 161 16.61 10.57 1.29
N ASN A 162 16.52 9.29 0.96
CA ASN A 162 17.07 8.23 1.81
C ASN A 162 18.60 8.32 1.90
N LEU A 163 19.30 8.51 0.78
CA LEU A 163 20.75 8.68 0.77
C LEU A 163 21.19 9.85 1.66
N GLN A 164 20.55 11.01 1.51
CA GLN A 164 20.82 12.19 2.34
C GLN A 164 20.63 11.89 3.84
N ARG A 165 19.59 11.13 4.19
CA ARG A 165 19.33 10.72 5.57
C ARG A 165 20.44 9.79 6.09
N GLN A 166 20.86 8.79 5.32
CA GLN A 166 21.93 7.88 5.73
C GLN A 166 23.26 8.62 5.90
N GLN A 167 23.59 9.53 4.99
CA GLN A 167 24.77 10.39 5.10
C GLN A 167 24.73 11.26 6.36
N LYS A 168 23.57 11.86 6.66
CA LYS A 168 23.38 12.65 7.89
C LYS A 168 23.54 11.79 9.15
N LEU A 169 22.96 10.59 9.19
CA LEU A 169 23.11 9.68 10.31
C LEU A 169 24.56 9.24 10.50
N LEU A 170 25.28 8.96 9.41
CA LEU A 170 26.70 8.65 9.45
C LEU A 170 27.53 9.82 10.00
N ALA A 171 27.25 11.05 9.55
CA ALA A 171 27.94 12.25 10.03
C ALA A 171 27.70 12.52 11.53
N LEU A 172 26.53 12.14 12.05
CA LEU A 172 26.19 12.22 13.47
C LEU A 172 26.73 11.03 14.30
N GLY A 173 27.39 10.06 13.65
CA GLY A 173 27.94 8.87 14.31
C GLY A 173 26.92 7.79 14.67
N SER A 174 25.63 7.97 14.34
CA SER A 174 24.56 7.00 14.63
C SER A 174 24.26 6.05 13.46
N GLY A 175 24.75 6.35 12.25
CA GLY A 175 24.60 5.54 11.04
C GLY A 175 25.81 4.64 10.75
N ARG A 176 25.64 3.65 9.86
CA ARG A 176 26.70 2.75 9.42
C ARG A 176 27.09 3.04 7.97
N LYS A 177 28.38 2.87 7.64
CA LYS A 177 28.88 3.01 6.25
C LYS A 177 28.13 2.09 5.28
N ALA A 178 27.80 0.87 5.72
CA ALA A 178 27.04 -0.08 4.92
C ALA A 178 25.63 0.43 4.51
N ASP A 179 24.99 1.24 5.35
CA ASP A 179 23.68 1.81 5.03
C ASP A 179 23.77 2.87 3.94
N VAL A 180 24.83 3.69 3.96
CA VAL A 180 25.13 4.66 2.91
C VAL A 180 25.41 3.95 1.59
N THR A 181 26.29 2.95 1.58
CA THR A 181 26.61 2.18 0.38
C THR A 181 25.37 1.50 -0.23
N ARG A 182 24.48 0.95 0.60
CA ARG A 182 23.19 0.40 0.12
C ARG A 182 22.30 1.47 -0.50
N ALA A 183 22.22 2.66 0.10
CA ALA A 183 21.42 3.75 -0.42
C ALA A 183 22.00 4.30 -1.74
N GLU A 184 23.32 4.39 -1.88
CA GLU A 184 24.01 4.75 -3.11
C GLU A 184 23.76 3.73 -4.22
N ALA A 185 23.90 2.44 -3.92
CA ALA A 185 23.61 1.37 -4.88
C ALA A 185 22.17 1.43 -5.37
N ARG A 186 21.20 1.67 -4.47
CA ARG A 186 19.79 1.78 -4.86
C ARG A 186 19.52 3.01 -5.73
N LEU A 187 20.15 4.15 -5.45
CA LEU A 187 20.01 5.34 -6.29
C LEU A 187 20.61 5.11 -7.68
N ALA A 188 21.79 4.49 -7.74
CA ALA A 188 22.45 4.15 -9.01
C ALA A 188 21.63 3.16 -9.85
N GLU A 189 21.02 2.15 -9.23
CA GLU A 189 20.13 1.20 -9.91
C GLU A 189 18.95 1.92 -10.58
N LEU A 190 18.30 2.85 -9.85
CA LEU A 190 17.16 3.60 -10.39
C LEU A 190 17.58 4.57 -11.50
N GLN A 191 18.74 5.22 -11.38
CA GLN A 191 19.29 6.08 -12.44
C GLN A 191 19.64 5.28 -13.70
N GLN A 192 20.19 4.07 -13.53
CA GLN A 192 20.44 3.18 -14.65
C GLN A 192 19.14 2.73 -15.32
N ALA A 193 18.10 2.42 -14.53
CA ALA A 193 16.78 2.09 -15.07
C ALA A 193 16.17 3.24 -15.90
N GLU A 194 16.30 4.49 -15.43
CA GLU A 194 15.89 5.68 -16.19
C GLU A 194 16.67 5.84 -17.50
N LEU A 195 17.99 5.63 -17.47
CA LEU A 195 18.85 5.71 -18.66
C LEU A 195 18.53 4.63 -19.70
N VAL A 196 18.19 3.41 -19.25
CA VAL A 196 17.80 2.31 -20.14
C VAL A 196 16.48 2.62 -20.84
N GLU A 197 15.49 3.20 -20.14
CA GLU A 197 14.22 3.58 -20.78
C GLU A 197 14.37 4.75 -21.77
N LEU A 198 15.34 5.65 -21.56
CA LEU A 198 15.66 6.74 -22.51
C LEU A 198 16.43 6.27 -23.75
N GLN A 199 16.90 5.01 -23.79
CA GLN A 199 17.48 4.39 -24.98
C GLN A 199 16.43 3.52 -25.67
N PRO A 200 15.71 4.00 -26.70
CA PRO A 200 14.88 3.13 -27.51
C PRO A 200 15.78 2.09 -28.17
N SER A 201 15.55 0.82 -27.83
CA SER A 201 16.07 -0.35 -28.51
C SER A 201 15.61 -0.35 -29.97
N GLY A 202 16.34 0.38 -30.80
CA GLY A 202 15.95 0.70 -32.17
C GLY A 202 17.13 1.10 -33.03
N GLN A 203 18.15 0.24 -33.11
CA GLN A 203 18.97 0.17 -34.32
C GLN A 203 18.99 -1.29 -34.79
N PRO A 204 18.27 -1.64 -35.87
CA PRO A 204 18.51 -2.91 -36.54
C PRO A 204 19.94 -2.88 -37.07
N GLN A 205 20.76 -3.83 -36.60
CA GLN A 205 22.05 -4.12 -37.20
C GLN A 205 21.83 -4.37 -38.69
N GLN A 206 22.29 -3.45 -39.54
CA GLN A 206 22.36 -3.71 -40.96
C GLN A 206 23.32 -4.88 -41.18
N VAL A 207 22.75 -6.00 -41.61
CA VAL A 207 23.47 -7.13 -42.17
C VAL A 207 24.19 -6.63 -43.41
N LYS A 208 25.51 -6.41 -43.30
CA LYS A 208 26.38 -6.29 -44.48
C LYS A 208 26.46 -7.67 -45.13
N GLN A 209 25.89 -7.77 -46.33
CA GLN A 209 26.21 -8.82 -47.29
C GLN A 209 27.63 -8.63 -47.82
#